data_AF-A0A1Y1UCU4-F1
#
_entry.id   AF-A0A1Y1UCU4-F1
#
_cell.length_a   1.000
_cell.length_b   1.000
_cell.length_c   1.000
_cell.angle_alpha   90.00
_cell.angle_beta   90.00
_cell.angle_gamma   90.00
#
_symmetry.space_group_name_H-M   'P 1'
#
loop_
_entity.id
_entity.type
_entity.pdbx_description
1 polymer ?
#
loop_
_entity_poly.entity_id
_entity_poly.type
_entity_poly.pdbx_seq_one_letter_code
_entity_poly.pdbx_strand_id
1 'polypeptide(L)'
;MDIKLKFMGNRKIKFIYAQTNVNKECEGVNKLLNKDPSFDCCTHGDILCSNDGHITRICIPSELGNLTNLTYLSIKGENLRGSIPPELGNLTNLEYLYLHGKYINGTIPSELGNLSNMQEMYFSRNYLTGPIPSSFWKIIEFKNIFNNSTIYVLLIEKSNRSKFY
;
A
#
# COMPACT_ATOMS: atom_id res chain seq x y z
N MET A 1 13.43 1.29 0.54
CA MET A 1 12.03 0.82 0.53
C MET A 1 11.97 -0.39 1.43
N ASP A 2 11.09 -0.37 2.42
CA ASP A 2 10.88 -1.44 3.39
C ASP A 2 9.51 -2.05 3.12
N ILE A 3 9.47 -3.32 2.71
CA ILE A 3 8.22 -4.06 2.53
C ILE A 3 8.19 -5.19 3.55
N LYS A 4 7.07 -5.30 4.26
CA LYS A 4 6.78 -6.36 5.21
C LYS A 4 5.54 -7.11 4.76
N LEU A 5 5.69 -8.41 4.61
CA LEU A 5 4.62 -9.33 4.19
C LEU A 5 4.42 -10.41 5.24
N LYS A 6 3.17 -10.70 5.57
CA LYS A 6 2.79 -11.92 6.31
C LYS A 6 1.75 -12.66 5.48
N PHE A 7 1.95 -13.96 5.33
CA PHE A 7 1.03 -14.85 4.62
C PHE A 7 0.26 -15.69 5.63
N MET A 8 -0.98 -16.03 5.29
CA MET A 8 -1.82 -16.95 6.05
C MET A 8 -1.07 -18.27 6.31
N GLY A 9 -1.19 -18.80 7.54
CA GLY A 9 -0.49 -20.02 7.96
C GLY A 9 1.03 -19.88 8.16
N ASN A 10 1.65 -18.76 7.77
CA ASN A 10 3.07 -18.52 7.95
C ASN A 10 3.33 -17.66 9.20
N ARG A 11 4.17 -18.17 10.12
CA ARG A 11 4.57 -17.43 11.32
C ARG A 11 5.68 -16.40 11.07
N LYS A 12 6.35 -16.43 9.91
CA LYS A 12 7.47 -15.53 9.58
C LYS A 12 6.98 -14.34 8.75
N ILE A 13 7.38 -13.14 9.16
CA ILE A 13 7.27 -11.92 8.37
C ILE A 13 8.42 -11.91 7.37
N LYS A 14 8.12 -11.75 6.07
CA LYS A 14 9.14 -11.51 5.05
C LYS A 14 9.43 -10.01 5.01
N PHE A 15 10.71 -9.68 5.15
CA PHE A 15 11.21 -8.32 4.98
C PHE A 15 11.94 -8.20 3.65
N ILE A 16 11.64 -7.14 2.91
CA ILE A 16 12.36 -6.75 1.71
C ILE A 16 12.85 -5.33 1.95
N TYR A 17 14.17 -5.16 1.89
CA TYR A 17 14.84 -3.89 2.06
C TYR A 17 15.52 -3.53 0.75
N ALA A 18 15.16 -2.39 0.16
CA ALA A 18 16.00 -1.81 -0.90
C ALA A 18 17.28 -1.28 -0.23
N GLN A 19 18.41 -1.92 -0.51
CA GLN A 19 19.73 -1.53 0.00
C GLN A 19 20.38 -0.52 -0.95
N THR A 20 21.40 0.21 -0.49
CA THR A 20 22.03 1.33 -1.23
C THR A 20 22.79 0.97 -2.52
N ASN A 21 22.73 -0.28 -2.98
CA ASN A 21 23.41 -0.74 -4.20
C ASN A 21 22.36 -1.16 -5.23
N VAL A 22 22.46 -0.63 -6.46
CA VAL A 22 21.62 -0.92 -7.64
C VAL A 22 21.15 -2.36 -7.71
N ASN A 23 22.08 -3.32 -7.63
CA ASN A 23 21.78 -4.74 -7.80
C ASN A 23 20.85 -5.28 -6.71
N LYS A 24 20.95 -4.74 -5.50
CA LYS A 24 20.17 -5.18 -4.34
C LYS A 24 18.79 -4.51 -4.28
N GLU A 25 18.63 -3.33 -4.89
CA GLU A 25 17.32 -2.68 -5.03
C GLU A 25 16.42 -3.52 -5.94
N CYS A 26 16.91 -3.88 -7.14
CA CYS A 26 16.17 -4.74 -8.05
C CYS A 26 15.99 -6.16 -7.49
N GLU A 27 16.99 -6.77 -6.84
CA GLU A 27 16.82 -8.09 -6.21
C GLU A 27 15.65 -8.10 -5.22
N GLY A 28 15.51 -7.04 -4.42
CA GLY A 28 14.39 -6.88 -3.50
C GLY A 28 13.04 -6.80 -4.21
N VAL A 29 12.94 -6.02 -5.28
CA VAL A 29 11.71 -5.90 -6.07
C VAL A 29 11.39 -7.18 -6.83
N ASN A 30 12.38 -7.84 -7.41
CA ASN A 30 12.20 -9.12 -8.10
C ASN A 30 11.70 -10.19 -7.14
N LYS A 31 12.26 -10.23 -5.92
CA LYS A 31 11.78 -11.12 -4.86
C LYS A 31 10.33 -10.83 -4.45
N LEU A 32 9.90 -9.57 -4.48
CA LEU A 32 8.51 -9.19 -4.25
C LEU A 32 7.58 -9.71 -5.35
N LEU A 33 8.00 -9.52 -6.60
CA LEU A 33 7.24 -9.86 -7.81
C LEU A 33 7.35 -11.34 -8.21
N ASN A 34 8.03 -12.16 -7.39
CA ASN A 34 8.37 -13.54 -7.71
C ASN A 34 9.04 -13.69 -9.10
N LYS A 35 9.93 -12.75 -9.42
CA LYS A 35 10.76 -12.73 -10.63
C LYS A 35 12.16 -13.23 -10.31
N ASP A 36 12.89 -13.55 -11.37
CA ASP A 36 14.30 -13.92 -11.27
C ASP A 36 15.10 -12.79 -10.59
N PRO A 37 15.99 -13.07 -9.62
CA PRO A 37 16.84 -12.05 -9.00
C PRO A 37 17.64 -11.20 -9.98
N SER A 38 18.05 -11.75 -11.14
CA SER A 38 18.79 -11.05 -12.19
C SER A 38 17.89 -10.32 -13.18
N PHE A 39 16.57 -10.33 -13.00
CA PHE A 39 15.65 -9.59 -13.85
C PHE A 39 15.92 -8.08 -13.71
N ASP A 40 16.01 -7.37 -14.83
CA ASP A 40 16.16 -5.92 -14.79
C ASP A 40 14.82 -5.28 -14.39
N CYS A 41 14.69 -4.91 -13.12
CA CYS A 41 13.48 -4.30 -12.59
C CYS A 41 13.21 -2.92 -13.22
N CYS A 42 14.22 -2.25 -13.78
CA CYS A 42 14.05 -0.96 -14.46
C CYS A 42 13.27 -1.07 -15.79
N THR A 43 13.03 -2.28 -16.28
CA THR A 43 12.13 -2.54 -17.42
C THR A 43 10.65 -2.60 -17.02
N HIS A 44 10.35 -2.63 -15.73
CA HIS A 44 8.97 -2.61 -15.23
C HIS A 44 8.38 -1.20 -15.35
N GLY A 45 7.18 -1.07 -15.91
CA GLY A 45 6.54 0.25 -16.12
C GLY A 45 6.29 1.06 -14.83
N ASP A 46 6.37 0.42 -13.68
CA ASP A 46 6.14 1.01 -12.35
C ASP A 46 7.43 1.45 -11.64
N ILE A 47 8.59 1.24 -12.26
CA ILE A 47 9.91 1.46 -11.67
C ILE A 47 10.69 2.42 -12.58
N LEU A 48 11.13 3.55 -12.03
CA LEU A 48 12.00 4.49 -12.73
C LEU A 48 13.38 4.46 -12.10
N CYS A 49 14.37 4.18 -12.95
CA CYS A 49 15.77 4.15 -12.55
C CYS A 49 16.55 5.36 -13.11
N SER A 50 17.62 5.76 -12.43
CA SER A 50 18.62 6.68 -12.97
C SER A 50 19.52 5.98 -13.99
N ASN A 51 20.35 6.74 -14.70
CA ASN A 51 21.25 6.23 -15.74
C ASN A 51 22.27 5.19 -15.23
N ASP A 52 22.56 5.19 -13.94
CA ASP A 52 23.42 4.23 -13.25
C ASP A 52 22.65 3.00 -12.70
N GLY A 53 21.34 2.92 -12.93
CA GLY A 53 20.48 1.80 -12.56
C GLY A 53 19.80 1.91 -11.19
N HIS A 54 20.05 2.96 -10.40
CA HIS A 54 19.41 3.13 -9.09
C HIS A 54 17.91 3.43 -9.20
N ILE A 55 17.07 2.84 -8.33
CA ILE A 55 15.63 3.11 -8.29
C ILE A 55 15.38 4.53 -7.75
N THR A 56 14.99 5.43 -8.65
CA THR A 56 14.66 6.83 -8.31
C THR A 56 13.20 7.02 -7.93
N ARG A 57 12.30 6.20 -8.49
CA ARG A 57 10.87 6.19 -8.15
C ARG A 57 10.32 4.78 -8.31
N ILE A 58 9.41 4.41 -7.42
CA ILE A 58 8.71 3.13 -7.49
C ILE A 58 7.25 3.33 -7.11
N CYS A 59 6.35 2.84 -7.95
CA CYS A 59 4.93 2.70 -7.65
C CYS A 59 4.69 1.40 -6.88
N ILE A 60 3.54 1.31 -6.21
CA ILE A 60 3.10 0.03 -5.65
C ILE A 60 2.71 -0.86 -6.84
N PRO A 61 3.37 -2.01 -7.07
CA PRO A 61 3.06 -2.86 -8.22
C PRO A 61 1.67 -3.48 -8.10
N SER A 62 0.92 -3.51 -9.19
CA SER A 62 -0.43 -4.10 -9.23
C SER A 62 -0.41 -5.62 -9.00
N GLU A 63 0.71 -6.28 -9.35
CA GLU A 63 0.94 -7.70 -9.14
C GLU A 63 0.89 -8.12 -7.67
N LEU A 64 1.03 -7.18 -6.74
CA LEU A 64 0.79 -7.44 -5.32
C LEU A 64 -0.61 -7.96 -5.06
N GLY A 65 -1.60 -7.58 -5.89
CA GLY A 65 -2.96 -8.10 -5.85
C GLY A 65 -3.07 -9.61 -6.10
N ASN A 66 -2.04 -10.24 -6.69
CA ASN A 66 -2.01 -11.69 -6.91
C ASN A 66 -1.61 -12.48 -5.66
N LEU A 67 -1.12 -11.83 -4.61
CA LEU A 67 -0.67 -12.47 -3.37
C LEU A 67 -1.85 -12.71 -2.41
N THR A 68 -2.90 -13.39 -2.88
CA THR A 68 -4.21 -13.52 -2.20
C THR A 68 -4.17 -14.16 -0.82
N ASN A 69 -3.08 -14.85 -0.46
CA ASN A 69 -2.84 -15.40 0.87
C ASN A 69 -2.22 -14.39 1.86
N LEU A 70 -2.03 -13.12 1.50
CA LEU A 70 -1.51 -12.09 2.40
C LEU A 70 -2.52 -11.74 3.49
N THR A 71 -2.02 -11.64 4.73
CA THR A 71 -2.77 -11.14 5.90
C THR A 71 -2.19 -9.82 6.43
N TYR A 72 -0.94 -9.51 6.11
CA TYR A 72 -0.31 -8.24 6.49
C TYR A 72 0.52 -7.70 5.32
N LEU A 73 0.29 -6.44 4.98
CA LEU A 73 1.06 -5.70 3.99
C LEU A 73 1.46 -4.34 4.57
N SER A 74 2.75 -4.12 4.75
CA SER A 74 3.28 -2.79 5.03
C SER A 74 4.32 -2.43 3.98
N ILE A 75 4.14 -1.27 3.34
CA ILE A 75 5.07 -0.72 2.36
C ILE A 75 5.47 0.67 2.85
N LYS A 76 6.76 0.85 3.10
CA LYS A 76 7.34 2.12 3.53
C LYS A 76 8.48 2.53 2.62
N GLY A 77 8.53 3.79 2.22
CA GLY A 77 9.62 4.25 1.37
C GLY A 77 9.52 5.73 1.02
N GLU A 78 10.67 6.39 1.03
CA GLU A 78 10.73 7.81 0.68
C GLU A 78 10.56 8.07 -0.82
N ASN A 79 10.89 7.07 -1.65
CA ASN A 79 10.77 7.13 -3.11
C ASN A 79 9.46 6.49 -3.63
N LEU A 80 8.56 6.06 -2.73
CA LEU A 80 7.25 5.53 -3.10
C LEU A 80 6.38 6.67 -3.65
N ARG A 81 5.94 6.51 -4.90
CA ARG A 81 5.13 7.48 -5.64
C ARG A 81 3.94 6.79 -6.30
N GLY A 82 3.11 7.56 -7.00
CA GLY A 82 1.98 7.04 -7.77
C GLY A 82 0.76 6.75 -6.92
N SER A 83 -0.27 6.17 -7.55
CA SER A 83 -1.53 5.83 -6.92
C SER A 83 -1.51 4.47 -6.23
N ILE A 84 -2.47 4.27 -5.32
CA ILE A 84 -2.73 2.94 -4.77
C ILE A 84 -3.41 2.10 -5.87
N PRO A 85 -2.88 0.93 -6.24
CA PRO A 85 -3.48 0.10 -7.28
C PRO A 85 -4.80 -0.52 -6.79
N PRO A 86 -5.88 -0.50 -7.61
CA PRO A 86 -7.16 -1.12 -7.27
C PRO A 86 -7.05 -2.65 -7.06
N GLU A 87 -6.07 -3.30 -7.68
CA GLU A 87 -5.79 -4.74 -7.57
C GLU A 87 -5.49 -5.18 -6.13
N LEU A 88 -5.07 -4.27 -5.25
CA LEU A 88 -4.95 -4.58 -3.82
C LEU A 88 -6.30 -4.98 -3.21
N GLY A 89 -7.43 -4.61 -3.81
CA GLY A 89 -8.76 -5.07 -3.43
C GLY A 89 -8.97 -6.58 -3.57
N ASN A 90 -8.10 -7.28 -4.31
CA ASN A 90 -8.14 -8.74 -4.44
C ASN A 90 -7.61 -9.49 -3.20
N LEU A 91 -6.95 -8.79 -2.28
CA LEU A 91 -6.33 -9.36 -1.09
C LEU A 91 -7.35 -9.60 0.03
N THR A 92 -8.41 -10.35 -0.23
CA THR A 92 -9.56 -10.50 0.69
C THR A 92 -9.21 -11.08 2.07
N ASN A 93 -8.05 -11.73 2.22
CA ASN A 93 -7.51 -12.21 3.50
C ASN A 93 -6.71 -11.16 4.28
N LEU A 94 -6.53 -9.97 3.74
CA LEU A 94 -5.68 -8.93 4.32
C LEU A 94 -6.35 -8.32 5.56
N GLU A 95 -5.63 -8.37 6.68
CA GLU A 95 -6.06 -7.83 7.97
C GLU A 95 -5.45 -6.45 8.25
N TYR A 96 -4.23 -6.21 7.74
CA TYR A 96 -3.48 -4.99 7.99
C TYR A 96 -2.88 -4.44 6.70
N LEU A 97 -3.21 -3.20 6.37
CA LEU A 97 -2.65 -2.47 5.22
C LEU A 97 -2.04 -1.14 5.65
N TYR A 98 -0.71 -1.05 5.60
CA TYR A 98 0.01 0.17 5.95
C TYR A 98 0.82 0.68 4.76
N LEU A 99 0.43 1.83 4.22
CA LEU A 99 1.15 2.51 3.14
C LEU A 99 1.72 3.82 3.65
N HIS A 100 3.04 3.89 3.76
CA HIS A 100 3.77 5.06 4.25
C HIS A 100 4.78 5.54 3.22
N GLY A 101 4.35 6.49 2.39
CA GLY A 101 5.20 7.16 1.43
C GLY A 101 5.52 8.59 1.86
N LYS A 102 6.26 9.29 1.00
CA LYS A 102 6.24 10.75 0.96
C LYS A 102 5.51 11.27 -0.28
N TYR A 103 5.22 10.42 -1.28
CA TYR A 103 4.73 10.88 -2.59
C TYR A 103 3.61 10.01 -3.19
N ILE A 104 2.99 9.11 -2.43
CA ILE A 104 1.79 8.39 -2.89
C ILE A 104 0.67 9.41 -3.07
N ASN A 105 -0.03 9.39 -4.20
CA ASN A 105 -1.01 10.41 -4.58
C ASN A 105 -2.26 9.79 -5.24
N GLY A 106 -3.16 10.62 -5.75
CA GLY A 106 -4.42 10.17 -6.34
C GLY A 106 -5.47 9.77 -5.28
N THR A 107 -6.50 9.05 -5.70
CA THR A 107 -7.63 8.68 -4.83
C THR A 107 -7.43 7.32 -4.17
N ILE A 108 -8.12 7.08 -3.06
CA ILE A 108 -8.26 5.74 -2.47
C ILE A 108 -9.17 4.91 -3.39
N PRO A 109 -8.73 3.75 -3.93
CA PRO A 109 -9.57 2.91 -4.78
C PRO A 109 -10.77 2.35 -4.03
N SER A 110 -11.92 2.29 -4.69
CA SER A 110 -13.16 1.76 -4.11
C SER A 110 -13.10 0.24 -3.89
N GLU A 111 -12.24 -0.43 -4.63
CA GLU A 111 -11.96 -1.86 -4.64
C GLU A 111 -11.35 -2.33 -3.32
N LEU A 112 -10.65 -1.45 -2.60
CA LEU A 112 -10.20 -1.75 -1.24
C LEU A 112 -11.37 -1.99 -0.28
N GLY A 113 -12.59 -1.63 -0.68
CA GLY A 113 -13.85 -2.02 -0.05
C GLY A 113 -14.16 -3.51 -0.05
N ASN A 114 -13.46 -4.31 -0.86
CA ASN A 114 -13.59 -5.77 -0.91
C ASN A 114 -12.80 -6.49 0.19
N LEU A 115 -11.97 -5.76 0.96
CA LEU A 115 -11.10 -6.32 2.00
C LEU A 115 -11.89 -6.68 3.26
N SER A 116 -12.68 -7.74 3.18
CA SER A 116 -13.66 -8.14 4.20
C SER A 116 -13.06 -8.54 5.55
N ASN A 117 -11.78 -8.94 5.58
CA ASN A 117 -11.07 -9.31 6.82
C ASN A 117 -10.23 -8.17 7.42
N MET A 118 -10.33 -6.97 6.86
CA MET A 118 -9.50 -5.85 7.26
C MET A 118 -9.81 -5.40 8.69
N GLN A 119 -8.75 -5.23 9.48
CA GLN A 119 -8.77 -4.76 10.85
C GLN A 119 -8.21 -3.33 10.95
N GLU A 120 -7.19 -3.01 10.16
CA GLU A 120 -6.55 -1.69 10.21
C GLU A 120 -5.99 -1.26 8.84
N MET A 121 -6.36 -0.06 8.41
CA MET A 121 -5.76 0.60 7.24
C MET A 121 -5.11 1.92 7.65
N TYR A 122 -3.86 2.13 7.21
CA TYR A 122 -3.10 3.34 7.52
C TYR A 122 -2.40 3.89 6.28
N PHE A 123 -2.75 5.12 5.89
CA PHE A 123 -2.21 5.79 4.69
C PHE A 123 -1.48 7.12 5.01
N SER A 124 -0.78 7.19 6.15
CA SER A 124 -0.12 8.42 6.60
C SER A 124 0.97 8.94 5.65
N ARG A 125 1.22 10.26 5.73
CA ARG A 125 2.30 10.98 5.00
C ARG A 125 2.23 10.88 3.47
N ASN A 126 1.04 10.63 2.94
CA ASN A 126 0.78 10.60 1.51
C ASN A 126 0.00 11.85 1.04
N TYR A 127 0.03 12.11 -0.26
CA TYR A 127 -0.74 13.15 -0.96
C TYR A 127 -2.03 12.60 -1.58
N LEU A 128 -2.73 11.72 -0.85
CA LEU A 128 -4.01 11.18 -1.30
C LEU A 128 -5.08 12.27 -1.31
N THR A 129 -5.92 12.27 -2.35
CA THR A 129 -6.99 13.25 -2.58
C THR A 129 -8.33 12.54 -2.84
N GLY A 130 -9.41 13.30 -2.95
CA GLY A 130 -10.75 12.75 -3.20
C GLY A 130 -11.46 12.21 -1.95
N PRO A 131 -12.71 11.75 -2.10
CA PRO A 131 -13.51 11.25 -0.97
C PRO A 131 -13.07 9.85 -0.52
N ILE A 132 -13.38 9.51 0.73
CA ILE A 132 -13.30 8.13 1.21
C ILE A 132 -14.40 7.31 0.47
N PRO A 133 -14.06 6.21 -0.23
CA PRO A 133 -15.04 5.42 -0.97
C PRO A 133 -16.15 4.88 -0.07
N SER A 134 -17.39 4.85 -0.58
CA SER A 134 -18.54 4.38 0.20
C SER A 134 -18.46 2.90 0.59
N SER A 135 -17.65 2.13 -0.12
CA SER A 135 -17.40 0.73 0.17
C SER A 135 -16.64 0.50 1.48
N PHE A 136 -15.87 1.49 1.97
CA PHE A 136 -15.13 1.40 3.24
C PHE A 136 -16.07 1.37 4.44
N TRP A 137 -17.26 1.97 4.32
CA TRP A 137 -18.27 1.91 5.38
C TRP A 137 -18.81 0.48 5.60
N LYS A 138 -18.56 -0.46 4.67
CA LYS A 138 -18.89 -1.88 4.83
C LYS A 138 -17.83 -2.66 5.60
N ILE A 139 -16.61 -2.16 5.66
CA ILE A 139 -15.47 -2.75 6.36
C ILE A 139 -15.46 -2.22 7.81
N ILE A 140 -16.44 -2.68 8.60
CA ILE A 140 -16.65 -2.68 10.07
C ILE A 140 -16.26 -1.43 10.92
N GLU A 141 -17.18 -1.02 11.82
CA GLU A 141 -17.00 -0.15 13.00
C GLU A 141 -15.65 0.59 13.14
N PHE A 142 -15.47 1.63 12.32
CA PHE A 142 -14.61 2.81 12.50
C PHE A 142 -13.51 2.75 13.60
N LYS A 143 -12.55 1.83 13.50
CA LYS A 143 -11.33 1.87 14.32
C LYS A 143 -10.15 2.34 13.47
N ASN A 144 -9.81 3.62 13.67
CA ASN A 144 -8.51 4.25 13.46
C ASN A 144 -7.94 4.30 12.03
N ILE A 145 -8.69 4.83 11.05
CA ILE A 145 -8.13 5.26 9.75
C ILE A 145 -7.58 6.70 9.85
N PHE A 146 -6.63 7.07 10.73
CA PHE A 146 -6.04 8.43 10.67
C PHE A 146 -4.62 8.57 11.27
N ASN A 147 -3.68 9.14 10.48
CA ASN A 147 -2.99 10.40 10.86
C ASN A 147 -2.16 11.08 9.71
N ASN A 148 -2.64 12.28 9.30
CA ASN A 148 -1.97 13.53 8.82
C ASN A 148 -1.11 13.54 7.50
N SER A 149 -1.18 14.51 6.55
CA SER A 149 -1.53 15.96 6.63
C SER A 149 -2.11 16.62 5.35
N THR A 150 -2.64 15.89 4.36
CA THR A 150 -3.19 16.52 3.13
C THR A 150 -4.60 16.06 2.75
N ILE A 151 -5.17 15.11 3.50
CA ILE A 151 -6.59 14.83 3.39
C ILE A 151 -7.29 15.98 4.11
N TYR A 152 -7.77 16.96 3.34
CA TYR A 152 -8.89 17.81 3.75
C TYR A 152 -10.04 16.86 4.06
N VAL A 153 -10.06 16.48 5.32
CA VAL A 153 -11.17 15.84 5.98
C VAL A 153 -12.28 16.88 5.96
N LEU A 154 -13.18 16.80 4.98
CA LEU A 154 -14.58 17.17 5.19
C LEU A 154 -15.22 16.12 6.11
N LEU A 155 -14.68 15.96 7.33
CA LEU A 155 -15.43 15.50 8.49
C LEU A 155 -15.86 16.75 9.23
N ILE A 156 -16.78 17.50 8.62
CA ILE A 156 -17.69 18.36 9.36
C ILE A 156 -19.06 17.69 9.20
N GLU A 157 -19.61 17.25 10.34
CA GLU A 157 -21.05 17.01 10.59
C GLU A 157 -21.75 15.72 10.11
N LYS A 158 -21.26 14.52 10.47
CA LYS A 158 -22.21 13.40 10.73
C LYS A 158 -22.00 12.59 12.01
N SER A 159 -20.90 12.76 12.73
CA SER A 159 -20.73 12.12 14.05
C SER A 159 -21.50 12.82 15.18
N ASN A 160 -22.30 13.85 14.89
CA ASN A 160 -23.15 14.56 15.86
C ASN A 160 -24.64 14.22 15.76
N ARG A 161 -25.08 13.28 14.92
CA ARG A 161 -26.51 12.89 14.83
C ARG A 161 -26.90 11.63 15.60
N SER A 162 -25.98 10.95 16.28
CA SER A 162 -26.32 9.77 17.11
C SER A 162 -26.06 9.97 18.61
N LYS A 163 -25.93 11.22 19.07
CA LYS A 163 -25.82 11.55 20.50
C LYS A 163 -26.93 12.44 21.07
N PHE A 164 -27.99 12.72 20.32
CA PHE A 164 -29.22 13.28 20.88
C PHE A 164 -30.43 12.68 20.15
N TYR A 165 -31.11 11.75 20.83
CA TYR A 165 -32.43 11.16 20.57
C TYR A 165 -32.66 10.41 19.24
#